data_AF-A0A936V8I9-F1
#
_entry.id   AF-A0A936V8I9-F1
#
_cell.length_a   1.000
_cell.length_b   1.000
_cell.length_c   1.000
_cell.angle_alpha   90.00
_cell.angle_beta   90.00
_cell.angle_gamma   90.00
#
_symmetry.space_group_name_H-M   'P 1'
#
loop_
_entity.id
_entity.type
_entity.pdbx_description
1 polymer ?
#
loop_
_entity_poly.entity_id
_entity_poly.type
_entity_poly.pdbx_seq_one_letter_code
_entity_poly.pdbx_strand_id
1 'polypeptide(L)'
;MKAAFLASVLAGLTLSTAVFAGGFPLPPPSATTTGHDSKTQTRAYVGLNWTWGGGFTPALVLGATNTRVQSDGDTTGAKLAFHINLLGGVAPGMLKLSYLNGKEDFQGEIGVGYNFIKSAPLLGVGVNAPYVSAGVDGYLNPGFVPYATLHSQGQYDKPRGKTTTFSCPSGYVLVGTSCRREDD
;
A
#
# COMPACT_ATOMS: atom_id res chain seq x y z
N MET A 1 4.38 -25.81 -16.99
CA MET A 1 5.18 -26.44 -18.06
C MET A 1 5.56 -25.35 -19.05
N LYS A 2 6.87 -25.12 -19.24
CA LYS A 2 7.40 -24.09 -20.15
C LYS A 2 7.50 -24.68 -21.56
N ALA A 3 6.85 -24.07 -22.54
CA ALA A 3 7.12 -24.33 -23.96
C ALA A 3 7.86 -23.11 -24.52
N ALA A 4 9.10 -23.33 -24.93
CA ALA A 4 9.92 -22.37 -25.66
C ALA A 4 9.76 -22.67 -27.16
N PHE A 5 9.40 -21.66 -27.95
CA PHE A 5 9.55 -21.68 -29.40
C PHE A 5 10.51 -20.56 -29.79
N LEU A 6 11.66 -20.97 -30.34
CA LEU A 6 12.64 -20.13 -31.02
C LEU A 6 12.12 -19.82 -32.43
N ALA A 7 12.08 -18.54 -32.79
CA ALA A 7 11.96 -18.11 -34.18
C ALA A 7 13.04 -17.04 -34.43
N SER A 8 14.10 -17.46 -35.11
CA SER A 8 15.17 -16.62 -35.64
C SER A 8 14.72 -15.98 -36.96
N VAL A 9 14.68 -14.65 -37.01
CA VAL A 9 14.53 -13.88 -38.26
C VAL A 9 15.78 -13.02 -38.44
N LEU A 10 16.61 -13.38 -39.43
CA LEU A 10 17.62 -12.50 -40.00
C LEU A 10 16.89 -11.41 -40.81
N ALA A 11 16.95 -10.17 -40.36
CA ALA A 11 16.60 -9.00 -41.15
C ALA A 11 17.88 -8.22 -41.45
N GLY A 12 18.31 -8.23 -42.72
CA GLY A 12 19.46 -7.48 -43.21
C GLY A 12 19.20 -5.97 -43.08
N LEU A 13 20.02 -5.27 -42.30
CA LEU A 13 20.06 -3.82 -42.28
C LEU A 13 20.87 -3.31 -43.47
N THR A 14 20.20 -2.65 -44.41
CA THR A 14 20.85 -1.71 -45.33
C THR A 14 21.16 -0.43 -44.56
N LEU A 15 22.45 -0.13 -44.38
CA LEU A 15 22.93 1.12 -43.82
C LEU A 15 22.87 2.22 -44.89
N SER A 16 21.78 2.97 -44.94
CA SER A 16 21.76 4.27 -45.61
C SER A 16 22.43 5.29 -44.68
N THR A 17 23.67 5.67 -44.97
CA THR A 17 24.36 6.75 -44.25
C THR A 17 23.76 8.10 -44.65
N ALA A 18 22.98 8.71 -43.76
CA ALA A 18 22.63 10.12 -43.88
C ALA A 18 23.89 10.96 -43.59
N VAL A 19 24.34 11.72 -44.59
CA VAL A 19 25.39 12.74 -44.42
C VAL A 19 24.74 13.92 -43.70
N PHE A 20 25.07 14.12 -42.42
CA PHE A 20 24.75 15.35 -41.71
C PHE A 20 25.79 16.41 -42.04
N ALA A 21 25.34 17.50 -42.68
CA ALA A 21 26.14 18.71 -42.84
C ALA A 21 26.33 19.36 -41.46
N GLY A 22 27.58 19.47 -41.02
CA GLY A 22 28.11 20.32 -39.94
C GLY A 22 27.13 20.81 -38.87
N GLY A 23 26.82 19.97 -37.89
CA GLY A 23 26.30 20.39 -36.59
C GLY A 23 27.14 19.72 -35.50
N PHE A 24 27.68 20.48 -34.55
CA PHE A 24 28.33 19.88 -33.38
C PHE A 24 27.30 19.01 -32.65
N PRO A 25 27.61 17.74 -32.30
CA PRO A 25 26.67 16.91 -31.57
C PRO A 25 26.38 17.55 -30.21
N LEU A 26 25.14 18.01 -30.01
CA LEU A 26 24.69 18.49 -28.71
C LEU A 26 24.68 17.32 -27.73
N PRO A 27 25.23 17.47 -26.51
CA PRO A 27 25.18 16.39 -25.53
C PRO A 27 23.72 16.10 -25.15
N PRO A 28 23.33 14.82 -25.00
CA PRO A 28 21.99 14.48 -24.53
C PRO A 28 21.81 14.93 -23.07
N PRO A 29 20.62 15.39 -22.68
CA PRO A 29 20.33 15.70 -21.29
C PRO A 29 20.40 14.44 -20.42
N SER A 30 20.92 14.58 -19.21
CA SER A 30 20.90 13.53 -18.19
C SER A 30 19.56 13.56 -17.47
N ALA A 31 18.87 12.41 -17.38
CA ALA A 31 17.62 12.27 -16.65
C ALA A 31 17.88 11.69 -15.24
N THR A 32 17.38 12.36 -14.22
CA THR A 32 17.39 11.86 -12.84
C THR A 32 15.95 11.73 -12.36
N THR A 33 15.50 10.49 -12.12
CA THR A 33 14.19 10.24 -11.50
C THR A 33 14.35 10.05 -10.00
N THR A 34 13.62 10.86 -9.23
CA THR A 34 13.56 10.76 -7.76
C THR A 34 12.12 10.46 -7.32
N GLY A 35 11.96 9.74 -6.19
CA GLY A 35 10.65 9.36 -5.66
C GLY A 35 10.22 7.92 -5.98
N HIS A 36 9.05 7.53 -5.47
CA HIS A 36 8.48 6.19 -5.65
C HIS A 36 6.98 6.30 -5.92
N ASP A 37 6.46 5.48 -6.86
CA ASP A 37 5.03 5.45 -7.17
C ASP A 37 4.21 4.76 -6.08
N SER A 38 4.86 3.92 -5.27
CA SER A 38 4.24 3.24 -4.14
C SER A 38 5.25 2.89 -3.06
N LYS A 39 4.80 2.81 -1.81
CA LYS A 39 5.58 2.42 -0.64
C LYS A 39 4.81 1.37 0.14
N THR A 40 5.45 0.24 0.43
CA THR A 40 4.88 -0.78 1.33
C THR A 40 5.29 -0.47 2.77
N GLN A 41 4.33 -0.50 3.68
CA GLN A 41 4.54 -0.22 5.09
C GLN A 41 4.00 -1.35 5.94
N THR A 42 4.89 -1.90 6.77
CA THR A 42 4.53 -2.86 7.82
C THR A 42 4.52 -2.13 9.15
N ARG A 43 3.40 -2.18 9.89
CA ARG A 43 3.26 -1.53 11.19
C ARG A 43 2.70 -2.49 12.21
N ALA A 44 3.30 -2.56 13.38
CA ALA A 44 2.67 -3.15 14.55
C ALA A 44 1.85 -2.08 15.26
N TYR A 45 0.74 -2.48 15.88
CA TYR A 45 -0.09 -1.57 16.67
C TYR A 45 -0.68 -2.30 17.89
N VAL A 46 -1.03 -1.49 18.87
CA VAL A 46 -1.83 -1.90 20.02
C VAL A 46 -3.14 -1.13 20.02
N GLY A 47 -4.19 -1.71 20.58
CA GLY A 47 -5.48 -1.06 20.63
C GLY A 47 -6.40 -1.59 21.70
N LEU A 48 -7.53 -0.92 21.86
CA LEU A 48 -8.63 -1.33 22.72
C LEU A 48 -9.87 -1.49 21.83
N ASN A 49 -10.53 -2.63 21.91
CA ASN A 49 -11.71 -2.95 21.13
C ASN A 49 -12.93 -3.14 22.03
N TRP A 50 -14.00 -2.41 21.73
CA TRP A 50 -15.31 -2.57 22.36
C TRP A 50 -16.24 -3.27 21.40
N THR A 51 -17.00 -4.23 21.92
CA THR A 51 -18.06 -4.93 21.19
C THR A 51 -19.41 -4.66 21.83
N TRP A 52 -20.44 -4.44 21.03
CA TRP A 52 -21.81 -4.27 21.51
C TRP A 52 -22.61 -5.57 21.32
N GLY A 53 -23.45 -5.92 22.31
CA GLY A 53 -24.32 -7.11 22.26
C GLY A 53 -24.02 -8.23 23.26
N GLY A 54 -23.10 -8.03 24.23
CA GLY A 54 -22.81 -9.05 25.27
C GLY A 54 -22.13 -8.54 26.54
N GLY A 55 -22.05 -7.21 26.73
CA GLY A 55 -21.36 -6.55 27.85
C GLY A 55 -20.39 -5.46 27.37
N PHE A 56 -20.26 -4.37 28.12
CA PHE A 56 -19.33 -3.27 27.81
C PHE A 56 -17.94 -3.58 28.39
N THR A 57 -17.20 -4.49 27.77
CA THR A 57 -15.83 -4.82 28.20
C THR A 57 -14.85 -4.60 27.05
N PRO A 58 -13.79 -3.79 27.26
CA PRO A 58 -12.74 -3.64 26.26
C PRO A 58 -11.85 -4.90 26.20
N ALA A 59 -11.53 -5.32 24.99
CA ALA A 59 -10.46 -6.28 24.73
C ALA A 59 -9.18 -5.54 24.31
N LEU A 60 -8.02 -6.00 24.75
CA LEU A 60 -6.73 -5.53 24.22
C LEU A 60 -6.54 -6.12 22.83
N VAL A 61 -6.08 -5.32 21.87
CA VAL A 61 -5.76 -5.75 20.52
C VAL A 61 -4.25 -5.61 20.31
N LEU A 62 -3.62 -6.69 19.87
CA LEU A 62 -2.28 -6.69 19.31
C LEU A 62 -2.41 -6.96 17.82
N GLY A 63 -1.90 -6.08 16.97
CA GLY A 63 -2.05 -6.26 15.53
C GLY A 63 -0.86 -5.82 14.73
N ALA A 64 -0.85 -6.26 13.48
CA ALA A 64 0.12 -5.87 12.48
C ALA A 64 -0.60 -5.60 11.15
N THR A 65 -0.17 -4.57 10.44
CA THR A 65 -0.62 -4.29 9.09
C THR A 65 0.53 -4.40 8.10
N ASN A 66 0.21 -4.77 6.87
CA ASN A 66 1.09 -4.68 5.73
C ASN A 66 0.30 -4.02 4.60
N THR A 67 0.60 -2.76 4.31
CA THR A 67 -0.18 -1.93 3.40
C THR A 67 0.72 -1.29 2.37
N ARG A 68 0.36 -1.42 1.10
CA ARG A 68 0.95 -0.69 -0.01
C ARG A 68 0.19 0.62 -0.21
N VAL A 69 0.90 1.74 -0.17
CA VAL A 69 0.37 3.09 -0.37
C VAL A 69 0.93 3.64 -1.67
N GLN A 70 0.06 4.02 -2.60
CA GLN A 70 0.42 4.66 -3.86
C GLN A 70 0.66 6.17 -3.64
N SER A 71 1.37 6.82 -4.57
CA SER A 71 1.69 8.26 -4.48
C SER A 71 0.46 9.16 -4.59
N ASP A 72 -0.68 8.64 -5.04
CA ASP A 72 -1.99 9.31 -5.05
C ASP A 72 -2.79 9.07 -3.77
N GLY A 73 -2.31 8.22 -2.88
CA GLY A 73 -2.92 7.90 -1.60
C GLY A 73 -3.72 6.60 -1.58
N ASP A 74 -3.89 5.94 -2.72
CA ASP A 74 -4.59 4.66 -2.75
C ASP A 74 -3.82 3.60 -1.94
N THR A 75 -4.57 2.85 -1.15
CA THR A 75 -4.04 1.86 -0.24
C THR A 75 -4.68 0.50 -0.46
N THR A 76 -3.82 -0.52 -0.45
CA THR A 76 -4.23 -1.92 -0.48
C THR A 76 -3.34 -2.70 0.46
N GLY A 77 -3.92 -3.52 1.32
CA GLY A 77 -3.14 -4.23 2.33
C GLY A 77 -3.88 -5.33 3.06
N ALA A 78 -3.20 -5.85 4.09
CA ALA A 78 -3.75 -6.81 5.01
C ALA A 78 -3.51 -6.35 6.46
N LYS A 79 -4.42 -6.73 7.35
CA LYS A 79 -4.36 -6.51 8.80
C LYS A 79 -4.55 -7.83 9.52
N LEU A 80 -3.63 -8.16 10.42
CA LEU A 80 -3.74 -9.28 11.34
C LEU A 80 -3.96 -8.72 12.75
N ALA A 81 -5.02 -9.15 13.42
CA ALA A 81 -5.39 -8.67 14.75
C ALA A 81 -5.66 -9.84 15.69
N PHE A 82 -4.99 -9.84 16.85
CA PHE A 82 -5.23 -10.75 17.95
C PHE A 82 -5.82 -9.98 19.13
N HIS A 83 -6.99 -10.40 19.56
CA HIS A 83 -7.75 -9.79 20.65
C HIS A 83 -7.59 -10.65 21.90
N ILE A 84 -7.22 -10.01 23.00
CA ILE A 84 -7.04 -10.61 24.31
C ILE A 84 -8.15 -10.07 25.20
N ASN A 85 -8.98 -10.97 25.73
CA ASN A 85 -9.97 -10.59 26.71
C ASN A 85 -9.27 -10.38 28.06
N LEU A 86 -9.60 -9.28 28.72
CA LEU A 86 -9.04 -8.90 30.03
C LEU A 86 -9.98 -9.25 31.19
N LEU A 87 -11.22 -9.65 30.90
CA LEU A 87 -12.21 -9.99 31.93
C LEU A 87 -11.96 -11.40 32.48
N GLY A 88 -11.76 -11.50 33.80
CA GLY A 88 -11.58 -12.79 34.49
C GLY A 88 -10.20 -13.43 34.28
N GLY A 89 -9.26 -12.74 33.64
CA GLY A 89 -7.90 -13.21 33.38
C GLY A 89 -7.42 -12.87 31.97
N VAL A 90 -6.20 -13.30 31.63
CA VAL A 90 -5.67 -13.19 30.26
C VAL A 90 -6.15 -14.40 29.46
N ALA A 91 -7.15 -14.19 28.60
CA ALA A 91 -7.71 -15.24 27.76
C ALA A 91 -7.65 -14.86 26.26
N PRO A 92 -7.34 -15.82 25.35
CA PRO A 92 -7.49 -15.60 23.91
C PRO A 92 -8.94 -15.23 23.57
N GLY A 93 -9.12 -14.07 22.94
CA GLY A 93 -10.44 -13.58 22.54
C GLY A 93 -10.76 -13.94 21.10
N MET A 94 -10.03 -13.35 20.16
CA MET A 94 -10.31 -13.46 18.73
C MET A 94 -9.03 -13.31 17.90
N LEU A 95 -8.91 -14.06 16.82
CA LEU A 95 -7.90 -13.84 15.77
C LEU A 95 -8.62 -13.48 14.47
N LYS A 96 -8.21 -12.38 13.84
CA LYS A 96 -8.85 -11.85 12.62
C LYS A 96 -7.80 -11.44 11.60
N LEU A 97 -8.00 -11.88 10.37
CA LEU A 97 -7.23 -11.48 9.19
C LEU A 97 -8.15 -10.69 8.27
N SER A 98 -7.78 -9.47 7.93
CA SER A 98 -8.57 -8.56 7.11
C SER A 98 -7.80 -8.08 5.89
N TYR A 99 -8.50 -7.92 4.78
CA TYR A 99 -8.09 -7.16 3.62
C TYR A 99 -8.50 -5.69 3.80
N LEU A 100 -7.59 -4.78 3.44
CA LEU A 100 -7.78 -3.33 3.50
C LEU A 100 -7.74 -2.75 2.09
N ASN A 101 -8.70 -1.88 1.75
CA ASN A 101 -8.72 -1.16 0.49
C ASN A 101 -9.37 0.22 0.62
N GLY A 102 -8.73 1.27 0.10
CA GLY A 102 -9.27 2.64 0.16
C GLY A 102 -8.17 3.68 0.07
N LYS A 103 -8.29 4.79 0.80
CA LYS A 103 -7.30 5.87 0.87
C LYS A 103 -6.44 5.79 2.14
N GLU A 104 -5.36 6.56 2.21
CA GLU A 104 -4.42 6.56 3.34
C GLU A 104 -5.05 7.03 4.66
N ASP A 105 -6.17 7.75 4.58
CA ASP A 105 -6.95 8.31 5.68
C ASP A 105 -8.26 7.55 5.96
N PHE A 106 -8.76 6.75 5.01
CA PHE A 106 -9.98 5.98 5.18
C PHE A 106 -10.00 4.71 4.30
N GLN A 107 -10.06 3.54 4.94
CA GLN A 107 -9.99 2.24 4.30
C GLN A 107 -11.24 1.43 4.60
N GLY A 108 -11.79 0.75 3.60
CA GLY A 108 -12.72 -0.36 3.81
C GLY A 108 -11.97 -1.59 4.30
N GLU A 109 -12.62 -2.36 5.16
CA GLU A 109 -12.09 -3.58 5.75
C GLU A 109 -13.07 -4.74 5.52
N ILE A 110 -12.56 -5.85 5.01
CA ILE A 110 -13.27 -7.14 4.97
C ILE A 110 -12.35 -8.18 5.58
N GLY A 111 -12.82 -8.89 6.61
CA GLY A 111 -11.97 -9.84 7.33
C GLY A 111 -12.67 -11.13 7.69
N VAL A 112 -11.87 -12.16 7.87
CA VAL A 112 -12.28 -13.48 8.36
C VAL A 112 -11.50 -13.79 9.63
N GLY A 113 -12.12 -14.52 10.55
CA GLY A 113 -11.47 -14.81 11.81
C GLY A 113 -12.10 -15.96 12.57
N TYR A 114 -11.57 -16.19 13.76
CA TYR A 114 -12.08 -17.15 14.72
C TYR A 114 -12.15 -16.49 16.10
N ASN A 115 -13.31 -16.62 16.74
CA ASN A 115 -13.51 -16.16 18.11
C ASN A 115 -13.40 -17.37 19.05
N PHE A 116 -12.37 -17.37 19.89
CA PHE A 116 -12.07 -18.48 20.80
C PHE A 116 -13.07 -18.57 21.95
N ILE A 117 -13.68 -17.44 22.35
CA ILE A 117 -14.70 -17.40 23.41
C ILE A 117 -16.01 -18.02 22.91
N LYS A 118 -16.42 -17.70 21.68
CA LYS A 118 -17.62 -18.23 21.05
C LYS A 118 -17.41 -19.59 20.38
N SER A 119 -16.15 -20.05 20.25
CA SER A 119 -15.76 -21.23 19.47
C SER A 119 -16.35 -21.22 18.05
N ALA A 120 -16.34 -20.07 17.40
CA ALA A 120 -17.03 -19.85 16.12
C ALA A 120 -16.18 -19.06 15.12
N PRO A 121 -16.19 -19.43 13.83
CA PRO A 121 -15.66 -18.59 12.78
C PRO A 121 -16.52 -17.34 12.60
N LEU A 122 -15.90 -16.28 12.11
CA LEU A 122 -16.56 -15.00 11.85
C LEU A 122 -16.15 -14.40 10.51
N LEU A 123 -17.07 -13.61 9.96
CA LEU A 123 -16.85 -12.73 8.83
C LEU A 123 -17.14 -11.30 9.28
N GLY A 124 -16.18 -10.40 9.11
CA GLY A 124 -16.26 -9.01 9.50
C GLY A 124 -16.24 -8.08 8.29
N VAL A 125 -17.01 -7.02 8.37
CA VAL A 125 -16.92 -5.87 7.46
C VAL A 125 -16.81 -4.59 8.29
N GLY A 126 -16.09 -3.60 7.78
CA GLY A 126 -15.87 -2.37 8.53
C GLY A 126 -15.08 -1.33 7.77
N VAL A 127 -14.61 -0.35 8.54
CA VAL A 127 -13.78 0.75 8.09
C VAL A 127 -12.61 0.94 9.05
N ASN A 128 -11.48 1.35 8.51
CA ASN A 128 -10.24 1.58 9.23
C ASN A 128 -9.69 2.97 8.86
N ALA A 129 -9.54 3.84 9.85
CA ALA A 129 -9.03 5.19 9.74
C ALA A 129 -7.81 5.38 10.68
N PRO A 130 -7.08 6.50 10.61
CA PRO A 130 -6.05 6.82 11.59
C PRO A 130 -6.62 6.77 13.00
N TYR A 131 -5.98 5.94 13.83
CA TYR A 131 -6.29 5.73 15.25
C TYR A 131 -7.60 5.02 15.61
N VAL A 132 -8.50 4.79 14.64
CA VAL A 132 -9.80 4.17 14.90
C VAL A 132 -10.24 3.23 13.79
N SER A 133 -10.89 2.14 14.16
CA SER A 133 -11.64 1.29 13.23
C SER A 133 -13.00 0.94 13.82
N ALA A 134 -13.98 0.70 12.96
CA ALA A 134 -15.32 0.32 13.36
C ALA A 134 -15.92 -0.64 12.35
N GLY A 135 -16.83 -1.51 12.78
CA GLY A 135 -17.45 -2.47 11.89
C GLY A 135 -18.41 -3.40 12.59
N VAL A 136 -18.73 -4.50 11.91
CA VAL A 136 -19.62 -5.54 12.40
C VAL A 136 -19.01 -6.89 12.07
N ASP A 137 -18.89 -7.76 13.07
CA ASP A 137 -18.51 -9.16 12.90
C ASP A 137 -19.77 -10.05 12.96
N GLY A 138 -19.99 -10.84 11.92
CA GLY A 138 -21.08 -11.81 11.82
C GLY A 138 -20.62 -13.24 12.08
N TYR A 139 -21.47 -14.03 12.74
CA TYR A 139 -21.24 -15.43 13.10
C TYR A 139 -22.30 -16.33 12.46
N LEU A 140 -21.90 -17.55 12.06
CA LEU A 140 -22.78 -18.53 11.38
C LEU A 140 -23.98 -18.99 12.24
N ASN A 141 -23.86 -18.93 13.57
CA ASN A 141 -24.94 -19.21 14.53
C ASN A 141 -25.16 -17.95 15.38
N PRO A 142 -26.39 -17.43 15.44
CA PRO A 142 -26.69 -16.07 15.02
C PRO A 142 -26.12 -15.00 15.95
N GLY A 143 -25.52 -13.99 15.33
CA GLY A 143 -25.17 -12.75 16.00
C GLY A 143 -24.39 -11.86 15.07
N PHE A 144 -24.83 -10.61 14.95
CA PHE A 144 -23.99 -9.53 14.45
C PHE A 144 -23.49 -8.78 15.67
N VAL A 145 -22.18 -8.60 15.74
CA VAL A 145 -21.52 -7.92 16.86
C VAL A 145 -20.86 -6.67 16.30
N PRO A 146 -21.49 -5.50 16.44
CA PRO A 146 -20.83 -4.24 16.16
C PRO A 146 -19.60 -4.08 17.04
N TYR A 147 -18.55 -3.46 16.52
CA TYR A 147 -17.34 -3.16 17.28
C TYR A 147 -16.76 -1.80 16.89
N ALA A 148 -16.01 -1.23 17.82
CA ALA A 148 -15.13 -0.09 17.58
C ALA A 148 -13.80 -0.34 18.27
N THR A 149 -12.72 -0.05 17.58
CA THR A 149 -11.35 -0.18 18.08
C THR A 149 -10.67 1.18 18.05
N LEU A 150 -10.08 1.58 19.17
CA LEU A 150 -9.06 2.63 19.20
C LEU A 150 -7.69 1.97 19.13
N HIS A 151 -6.79 2.46 18.28
CA HIS A 151 -5.49 1.81 18.07
C HIS A 151 -4.36 2.79 17.75
N SER A 152 -3.12 2.36 17.92
CA SER A 152 -1.92 3.16 17.70
C SER A 152 -1.38 3.15 16.25
N GLN A 153 -2.10 2.55 15.28
CA GLN A 153 -1.63 2.37 13.90
C GLN A 153 -1.23 3.68 13.18
N GLY A 154 -1.93 4.78 13.49
CA GLY A 154 -1.74 6.08 12.85
C GLY A 154 -2.05 6.10 11.34
N GLN A 155 -1.72 7.23 10.70
CA GLN A 155 -1.88 7.43 9.26
C GLN A 155 -0.69 6.88 8.48
N TYR A 156 -0.93 6.26 7.32
CA TYR A 156 0.15 5.74 6.46
C TYR A 156 0.89 6.86 5.72
N ASP A 157 2.18 6.67 5.44
CA ASP A 157 3.01 7.65 4.74
C ASP A 157 2.84 7.52 3.23
N LYS A 158 2.34 8.58 2.61
CA LYS A 158 2.26 8.71 1.17
C LYS A 158 3.65 8.96 0.57
N PRO A 159 4.14 8.14 -0.38
CA PRO A 159 5.39 8.43 -1.06
C PRO A 159 5.25 9.66 -1.96
N ARG A 160 6.33 10.42 -2.10
CA ARG A 160 6.40 11.48 -3.13
C ARG A 160 6.41 10.81 -4.50
N GLY A 161 5.46 11.19 -5.36
CA GLY A 161 5.37 10.69 -6.73
C GLY A 161 6.67 10.93 -7.50
N LYS A 162 6.92 10.09 -8.51
CA LYS A 162 8.14 10.19 -9.31
C LYS A 162 8.25 11.55 -9.98
N THR A 163 9.39 12.20 -9.81
CA THR A 163 9.77 13.41 -10.53
C THR A 163 11.01 13.11 -11.34
N THR A 164 10.95 13.31 -12.65
CA THR A 164 12.12 13.21 -13.53
C THR A 164 12.61 14.61 -13.83
N THR A 165 13.83 14.91 -13.39
CA THR A 165 14.52 16.17 -13.70
C THR A 165 15.55 15.89 -14.79
N PHE A 166 15.58 16.76 -15.79
CA PHE A 166 16.60 16.73 -16.83
C PHE A 166 17.66 17.79 -16.52
N SER A 167 18.94 17.44 -16.65
CA SER A 167 20.06 18.35 -16.50
C SER A 167 20.98 18.29 -17.71
N CYS A 168 21.57 19.43 -18.04
CA CYS A 168 22.56 19.55 -19.10
C CYS A 168 23.97 19.66 -18.50
N PRO A 169 25.02 19.25 -19.24
CA PRO A 169 26.40 19.52 -18.85
C PRO A 169 26.68 21.02 -18.74
N SER A 170 27.72 21.41 -18.00
CA SER A 170 28.14 22.80 -17.87
C SER A 170 28.35 23.47 -19.24
N GLY A 171 27.84 24.70 -19.40
CA GLY A 171 27.85 25.44 -20.67
C GLY A 171 26.64 25.19 -21.58
N TYR A 172 25.65 24.43 -21.11
CA TYR A 172 24.41 24.16 -21.83
C TYR A 172 23.17 24.39 -20.95
N VAL A 173 22.13 24.98 -21.54
CA VAL A 173 20.81 25.19 -20.94
C VAL A 173 19.79 24.21 -21.54
N LEU A 174 18.83 23.78 -20.71
CA LEU A 174 17.76 22.89 -21.16
C LEU A 174 16.66 23.70 -21.85
N VAL A 175 16.45 23.46 -23.15
CA VAL A 175 15.35 24.02 -23.93
C VAL A 175 14.45 22.88 -24.39
N GLY A 176 13.28 22.78 -23.76
CA GLY A 176 12.37 21.64 -23.95
C GLY A 176 13.00 20.34 -23.43
N THR A 177 13.24 19.38 -24.34
CA THR A 177 13.89 18.09 -24.05
C THR A 177 15.32 18.00 -24.58
N SER A 178 15.93 19.14 -24.95
CA SER A 178 17.25 19.20 -25.57
C SER A 178 18.16 20.21 -24.89
N CYS A 179 19.47 19.92 -24.84
CA CYS A 179 20.48 20.85 -24.35
C CYS A 179 20.93 21.77 -25.48
N ARG A 180 20.88 23.10 -25.27
CA ARG A 180 21.47 24.11 -26.16
C ARG A 180 22.60 24.83 -25.45
N ARG A 181 23.55 25.42 -26.18
CA ARG A 181 24.56 26.25 -25.52
C ARG A 181 23.89 27.49 -24.94
N GLU A 182 24.47 28.00 -23.86
CA GLU A 182 23.97 29.19 -23.17
C GLU A 182 24.17 30.48 -24.00
N ASP A 183 25.04 30.45 -25.01
CA ASP A 183 25.40 31.58 -25.87
C ASP A 183 24.67 31.62 -27.23
N ASP A 184 23.71 30.72 -27.48
CA ASP A 184 22.87 30.66 -28.71
C ASP A 184 21.48 31.29 -28.52
#